data_AF-A0A5M3X9W7-F1
#
_entry.id   AF-A0A5M3X9W7-F1
#
_cell.length_a   1.000
_cell.length_b   1.000
_cell.length_c   1.000
_cell.angle_alpha   90.00
_cell.angle_beta   90.00
_cell.angle_gamma   90.00
#
_symmetry.space_group_name_H-M   'P 1'
#
loop_
_entity.id
_entity.type
_entity.pdbx_description
1 polymer ?
#
loop_
_entity_poly.entity_id
_entity_poly.type
_entity_poly.pdbx_seq_one_letter_code
_entity_poly.pdbx_strand_id
1 'polypeptide(L)'
;MTDGQFAPTVHDDIELARRMLIGGEWVGALSGKTFPVYGPADGRVIVEVPAGDAADVDRAVAAARGPLPPPSGNLGEATLLLDSEPGRASADLQIVFIHVPFTNPWQAAPEHGYTFGVGHMRPASRGSLTLASPDPKVPPLIDFRYLHEGHDLRALVSGVRHALEISETTAFDEWRGGRHPLVGADDERIAAFVRDAVQSYGHAAGSCRMGVDSLSVVDPELRVQGLAGLRVADASVMPEIVSTNTNAAAVMIAEKASDLLRGLTSASA
;
A
#
# COMPACT_ATOMS: atom_id res chain seq x y z
N MET A 1 -19.27 23.63 20.37
CA MET A 1 -19.06 23.27 18.95
C MET A 1 -18.58 24.53 18.28
N THR A 2 -17.27 24.66 18.10
CA THR A 2 -16.67 25.76 17.34
C THR A 2 -16.49 25.27 15.91
N ASP A 3 -17.16 25.96 15.00
CA ASP A 3 -17.05 25.79 13.56
C ASP A 3 -15.59 25.93 13.10
N GLY A 4 -15.14 25.02 12.23
CA GLY A 4 -14.08 25.33 11.27
C GLY A 4 -12.67 24.79 11.48
N GLN A 5 -12.44 23.68 12.19
CA GLN A 5 -11.07 23.14 12.36
C GLN A 5 -10.80 21.72 11.83
N PHE A 6 -11.74 21.10 11.10
CA PHE A 6 -11.51 19.82 10.42
C PHE A 6 -11.82 19.89 8.92
N ALA A 7 -11.14 20.80 8.21
CA ALA A 7 -11.04 20.70 6.76
C ALA A 7 -9.56 20.82 6.38
N PRO A 8 -8.78 19.72 6.40
CA PRO A 8 -7.66 19.65 5.48
C PRO A 8 -8.30 19.55 4.08
N THR A 9 -8.49 20.68 3.41
CA THR A 9 -8.90 20.67 2.01
C THR A 9 -7.74 20.09 1.21
N VAL A 10 -7.90 18.86 0.74
CA VAL A 10 -6.99 18.10 -0.16
C VAL A 10 -6.67 18.86 -1.47
N HIS A 11 -7.28 20.04 -1.68
CA HIS A 11 -7.21 20.81 -2.91
C HIS A 11 -5.92 21.62 -3.11
N ASP A 12 -5.14 21.93 -2.05
CA ASP A 12 -3.92 22.75 -2.21
C ASP A 12 -2.70 21.94 -2.73
N ASP A 13 -2.79 20.60 -2.78
CA ASP A 13 -1.66 19.72 -3.13
C ASP A 13 -1.68 19.22 -4.60
N ILE A 14 -2.70 19.55 -5.40
CA ILE A 14 -2.74 19.13 -6.83
C ILE A 14 -1.55 19.71 -7.62
N GLU A 15 -1.09 20.91 -7.28
CA GLU A 15 0.09 21.52 -7.90
C GLU A 15 1.42 20.85 -7.51
N LEU A 16 1.45 20.11 -6.40
CA LEU A 16 2.57 19.25 -6.03
C LEU A 16 2.53 17.95 -6.83
N ALA A 17 1.33 17.36 -7.01
CA ALA A 17 1.16 16.13 -7.81
C ALA A 17 1.62 16.28 -9.27
N ARG A 18 1.64 17.50 -9.82
CA ARG A 18 2.16 17.81 -11.16
C ARG A 18 3.68 17.74 -11.29
N ARG A 19 4.41 17.44 -10.21
CA ARG A 19 5.87 17.48 -10.15
C ARG A 19 6.41 16.25 -9.40
N MET A 20 7.61 15.82 -9.77
CA MET A 20 8.41 14.85 -9.02
C MET A 20 9.34 15.59 -8.07
N LEU A 21 9.69 14.99 -6.93
CA LEU A 21 10.71 15.53 -6.03
C LEU A 21 12.06 14.88 -6.36
N ILE A 22 12.99 15.64 -6.94
CA ILE A 22 14.34 15.17 -7.29
C ILE A 22 15.36 16.14 -6.70
N GLY A 23 16.26 15.62 -5.85
CA GLY A 23 17.32 16.44 -5.24
C GLY A 23 16.80 17.54 -4.30
N GLY A 24 15.62 17.37 -3.71
CA GLY A 24 14.97 18.37 -2.85
C GLY A 24 14.17 19.45 -3.60
N GLU A 25 14.07 19.38 -4.92
CA GLU A 25 13.30 20.31 -5.75
C GLU A 25 12.14 19.63 -6.50
N TRP A 26 11.02 20.34 -6.61
CA TRP A 26 9.84 19.89 -7.36
C TRP A 26 9.97 20.20 -8.85
N VAL A 27 9.95 19.18 -9.70
CA VAL A 27 10.30 19.27 -11.12
C VAL A 27 9.39 18.45 -12.04
N GLY A 28 9.37 18.79 -13.33
CA GLY A 28 8.80 17.90 -14.35
C GLY A 28 9.74 16.75 -14.72
N ALA A 29 9.22 15.79 -15.49
CA ALA A 29 10.02 14.75 -16.15
C ALA A 29 10.88 15.39 -17.23
N LEU A 30 12.14 14.96 -17.35
CA LEU A 30 13.08 15.46 -18.36
C LEU A 30 12.56 15.23 -19.78
N SER A 31 11.83 14.13 -20.00
CA SER A 31 11.19 13.83 -21.28
C SER A 31 9.98 14.72 -21.60
N GLY A 32 9.46 15.46 -20.61
CA GLY A 32 8.21 16.22 -20.70
C GLY A 32 6.95 15.37 -20.75
N LYS A 33 7.06 14.03 -20.66
CA LYS A 33 5.91 13.12 -20.70
C LYS A 33 5.12 13.21 -19.39
N THR A 34 3.81 13.02 -19.51
CA THR A 34 2.87 12.89 -18.37
C THR A 34 1.98 11.67 -18.54
N PHE A 35 1.30 11.29 -17.48
CA PHE A 35 0.15 10.38 -17.55
C PHE A 35 -1.01 10.87 -16.66
N PRO A 36 -2.26 10.57 -17.05
CA PRO A 36 -3.43 10.98 -16.30
C PRO A 36 -3.63 10.13 -15.02
N VAL A 37 -3.98 10.79 -13.93
CA VAL A 37 -4.53 10.19 -12.72
C VAL A 37 -6.04 10.37 -12.74
N TYR A 38 -6.78 9.28 -12.72
CA TYR A 38 -8.23 9.28 -12.81
C TYR A 38 -8.89 9.24 -11.42
N GLY A 39 -9.98 9.98 -11.27
CA GLY A 39 -10.82 9.92 -10.09
C GLY A 39 -11.58 8.60 -10.02
N PRO A 40 -11.51 7.86 -8.91
CA PRO A 40 -12.15 6.56 -8.81
C PRO A 40 -13.68 6.66 -8.75
N ALA A 41 -14.24 7.85 -8.51
CA ALA A 41 -15.68 8.06 -8.37
C ALA A 41 -16.42 8.26 -9.71
N ASP A 42 -15.77 8.88 -10.69
CA ASP A 42 -16.40 9.29 -11.96
C ASP A 42 -15.52 9.03 -13.20
N GLY A 43 -14.31 8.51 -13.01
CA GLY A 43 -13.36 8.23 -14.09
C GLY A 43 -12.80 9.48 -14.77
N ARG A 44 -13.03 10.68 -14.23
CA ARG A 44 -12.49 11.91 -14.81
C ARG A 44 -11.01 12.06 -14.46
N VAL A 45 -10.24 12.70 -15.32
CA VAL A 45 -8.85 13.03 -15.00
C VAL A 45 -8.84 14.08 -13.89
N ILE A 46 -8.21 13.74 -12.76
CA ILE A 46 -7.98 14.68 -11.64
C ILE A 46 -6.76 15.54 -11.97
N VAL A 47 -5.67 14.92 -12.42
CA VAL A 47 -4.39 15.59 -12.67
C VAL A 47 -3.54 14.80 -13.66
N GLU A 48 -2.75 15.50 -14.46
CA GLU A 48 -1.65 14.92 -15.26
C GLU A 48 -0.38 15.00 -14.42
N VAL A 49 0.27 13.86 -14.18
CA VAL A 49 1.51 13.79 -13.39
C VAL A 49 2.70 13.41 -14.27
N PRO A 50 3.93 13.83 -13.94
CA PRO A 50 5.10 13.54 -14.77
C PRO A 50 5.37 12.03 -14.87
N ALA A 51 5.69 11.57 -16.08
CA ALA A 51 6.11 10.21 -16.36
C ALA A 51 7.65 10.15 -16.35
N GLY A 52 8.24 9.99 -15.16
CA GLY A 52 9.69 9.88 -15.00
C GLY A 52 10.27 8.66 -15.74
N ASP A 53 11.47 8.82 -16.28
CA ASP A 53 12.18 7.74 -16.99
C ASP A 53 13.64 7.58 -16.52
N ALA A 54 14.44 6.79 -17.23
CA ALA A 54 15.83 6.52 -16.89
C ALA A 54 16.68 7.80 -16.72
N ALA A 55 16.40 8.86 -17.50
CA ALA A 55 17.14 10.12 -17.37
C ALA A 55 16.77 10.85 -16.07
N ASP A 56 15.51 10.77 -15.63
CA ASP A 56 15.09 11.32 -14.35
C ASP A 56 15.70 10.53 -13.17
N VAL A 57 15.85 9.21 -13.31
CA VAL A 57 16.59 8.37 -12.35
C VAL A 57 18.06 8.80 -12.28
N ASP A 58 18.75 8.92 -13.43
CA ASP A 58 20.14 9.39 -13.48
C ASP A 58 20.30 10.77 -12.83
N ARG A 59 19.31 11.65 -13.07
CA ARG A 59 19.27 13.00 -12.48
C ARG A 59 19.09 12.95 -10.96
N ALA A 60 18.27 12.05 -10.44
CA ALA A 60 18.12 11.83 -9.01
C ALA A 60 19.39 11.27 -8.36
N VAL A 61 20.04 10.30 -9.01
CA VAL A 61 21.34 9.77 -8.58
C VAL A 61 22.41 10.88 -8.59
N ALA A 62 22.47 11.68 -9.64
CA ALA A 62 23.45 12.75 -9.77
C ALA A 62 23.26 13.90 -8.76
N ALA A 63 22.04 14.11 -8.27
CA ALA A 63 21.74 15.09 -7.22
C ALA A 63 22.25 14.63 -5.84
N ALA A 64 22.31 13.32 -5.59
CA ALA A 64 22.87 12.75 -4.39
C ALA A 64 24.40 12.67 -4.49
N ARG A 65 25.11 13.71 -4.03
CA ARG A 65 26.60 13.75 -3.98
C ARG A 65 27.17 14.02 -2.59
N GLY A 66 26.33 14.03 -1.56
CA GLY A 66 26.70 14.29 -0.17
C GLY A 66 25.77 13.54 0.78
N PRO A 67 26.05 13.58 2.10
CA PRO A 67 25.24 12.90 3.10
C PRO A 67 23.79 13.39 3.03
N LEU A 68 22.86 12.45 2.85
CA LEU A 68 21.43 12.72 2.98
C LEU A 68 21.18 13.20 4.42
N PRO A 69 20.32 14.22 4.62
CA PRO A 69 19.87 14.55 5.96
C PRO A 69 19.25 13.30 6.61
N PRO A 70 19.37 13.13 7.94
CA PRO A 70 18.70 12.03 8.62
C PRO A 70 17.21 12.07 8.28
N PRO A 71 16.58 10.91 8.02
CA PRO A 71 15.18 10.84 7.63
C PRO A 71 14.33 11.54 8.70
N SER A 72 13.48 12.47 8.28
CA SER A 72 12.53 13.18 9.14
C SER A 72 11.12 12.59 9.05
N GLY A 73 10.91 11.57 8.23
CA GLY A 73 9.65 10.87 8.03
C GLY A 73 9.56 9.54 8.78
N ASN A 74 8.69 8.66 8.28
CA ASN A 74 8.36 7.37 8.91
C ASN A 74 9.40 6.26 8.65
N LEU A 75 10.57 6.61 8.09
CA LEU A 75 11.66 5.71 7.72
C LEU A 75 11.37 4.76 6.54
N GLY A 76 10.21 4.86 5.88
CA GLY A 76 9.75 4.01 4.76
C GLY A 76 9.45 4.79 3.47
N GLU A 77 10.28 5.79 3.17
CA GLU A 77 9.96 6.87 2.21
C GLU A 77 10.12 6.47 0.73
N ALA A 78 10.77 5.34 0.45
CA ALA A 78 10.92 4.83 -0.91
C ALA A 78 10.11 3.53 -1.07
N THR A 79 9.26 3.51 -2.10
CA THR A 79 8.40 2.36 -2.42
C THR A 79 8.49 2.04 -3.90
N LEU A 80 8.56 0.75 -4.21
CA LEU A 80 8.47 0.20 -5.56
C LEU A 80 7.19 -0.63 -5.67
N LEU A 81 6.41 -0.38 -6.72
CA LEU A 81 5.26 -1.22 -7.10
C LEU A 81 5.66 -2.07 -8.30
N LEU A 82 5.41 -3.37 -8.22
CA LEU A 82 5.74 -4.32 -9.28
C LEU A 82 4.71 -5.44 -9.37
N ASP A 83 4.73 -6.14 -10.49
CA ASP A 83 3.95 -7.36 -10.69
C ASP A 83 4.74 -8.57 -10.15
N SER A 84 4.05 -9.46 -9.43
CA SER A 84 4.63 -10.72 -8.97
C SER A 84 4.91 -11.72 -10.09
N GLU A 85 4.21 -11.58 -11.22
CA GLU A 85 4.36 -12.39 -12.42
C GLU A 85 4.02 -11.55 -13.68
N PRO A 86 4.59 -11.86 -14.85
CA PRO A 86 4.33 -11.09 -16.07
C PRO A 86 2.85 -11.13 -16.49
N GLY A 87 2.34 -10.00 -17.01
CA GLY A 87 1.02 -9.94 -17.65
C GLY A 87 -0.15 -9.66 -16.70
N ARG A 88 0.12 -9.24 -15.46
CA ARG A 88 -0.92 -8.77 -14.55
C ARG A 88 -1.51 -7.45 -15.02
N ALA A 89 -2.77 -7.21 -14.68
CA ALA A 89 -3.46 -5.96 -15.02
C ALA A 89 -3.00 -4.78 -14.14
N SER A 90 -2.44 -5.06 -12.97
CA SER A 90 -1.96 -4.09 -12.00
C SER A 90 -0.94 -4.72 -11.06
N ALA A 91 0.01 -3.90 -10.58
CA ALA A 91 0.95 -4.28 -9.55
C ALA A 91 0.25 -4.88 -8.31
N ASP A 92 0.80 -5.97 -7.81
CA ASP A 92 0.32 -6.69 -6.62
C ASP A 92 1.39 -6.84 -5.54
N LEU A 93 2.60 -6.36 -5.80
CA LEU A 93 3.69 -6.28 -4.83
C LEU A 93 4.09 -4.84 -4.57
N GLN A 94 4.39 -4.57 -3.29
CA GLN A 94 4.95 -3.33 -2.80
C GLN A 94 6.25 -3.64 -2.06
N ILE A 95 7.38 -3.13 -2.54
CA ILE A 95 8.64 -3.17 -1.80
C ILE A 95 8.88 -1.81 -1.18
N VAL A 96 8.95 -1.76 0.14
CA VAL A 96 9.27 -0.55 0.90
C VAL A 96 10.69 -0.64 1.42
N PHE A 97 11.51 0.38 1.15
CA PHE A 97 12.83 0.50 1.76
C PHE A 97 12.71 1.17 3.12
N ILE A 98 13.08 0.43 4.17
CA ILE A 98 12.95 0.81 5.57
C ILE A 98 14.36 1.03 6.14
N HIS A 99 14.63 2.21 6.68
CA HIS A 99 15.96 2.63 7.16
C HIS A 99 16.37 2.00 8.51
N VAL A 100 15.72 0.92 8.93
CA VAL A 100 16.00 0.19 10.18
C VAL A 100 15.91 -1.32 9.95
N PRO A 101 16.56 -2.15 10.80
CA PRO A 101 16.40 -3.60 10.76
C PRO A 101 15.06 -4.02 11.37
N PHE A 102 14.04 -4.08 10.51
CA PHE A 102 12.69 -4.47 10.87
C PHE A 102 12.55 -5.99 10.83
N THR A 103 12.41 -6.61 12.00
CA THR A 103 12.39 -8.07 12.18
C THR A 103 11.23 -8.48 13.07
N ASN A 104 10.82 -9.75 12.99
CA ASN A 104 9.85 -10.27 13.94
C ASN A 104 10.47 -10.43 15.33
N PRO A 105 9.67 -10.40 16.42
CA PRO A 105 10.17 -10.57 17.79
C PRO A 105 10.96 -11.87 18.06
N TRP A 106 10.78 -12.92 17.24
CA TRP A 106 11.50 -14.19 17.34
C TRP A 106 12.76 -14.26 16.48
N GLN A 107 13.03 -13.24 15.67
CA GLN A 107 14.21 -13.15 14.80
C GLN A 107 15.27 -12.26 15.45
N ALA A 108 16.54 -12.55 15.17
CA ALA A 108 17.64 -11.70 15.62
C ALA A 108 17.69 -10.42 14.77
N ALA A 109 17.63 -9.26 15.42
CA ALA A 109 17.86 -7.98 14.77
C ALA A 109 19.35 -7.62 14.82
N PRO A 110 19.99 -7.26 13.68
CA PRO A 110 21.32 -6.68 13.71
C PRO A 110 21.29 -5.29 14.37
N GLU A 111 22.43 -4.84 14.90
CA GLU A 111 22.57 -3.50 15.51
C GLU A 111 22.36 -2.37 14.49
N HIS A 112 22.81 -2.59 13.25
CA HIS A 112 22.68 -1.66 12.14
C HIS A 112 22.19 -2.41 10.91
N GLY A 113 21.31 -1.79 10.12
CA GLY A 113 20.82 -2.35 8.88
C GLY A 113 19.61 -1.61 8.33
N TYR A 114 19.17 -2.06 7.16
CA TYR A 114 17.96 -1.62 6.48
C TYR A 114 17.12 -2.85 6.11
N THR A 115 15.86 -2.62 5.76
CA THR A 115 14.94 -3.70 5.38
C THR A 115 14.25 -3.37 4.06
N PHE A 116 14.15 -4.37 3.19
CA PHE A 116 13.20 -4.33 2.09
C PHE A 116 11.92 -5.05 2.53
N GLY A 117 10.93 -4.28 2.96
CA GLY A 117 9.61 -4.80 3.34
C GLY A 117 8.83 -5.20 2.09
N VAL A 118 8.54 -6.48 1.93
CA VAL A 118 7.77 -7.01 0.79
C VAL A 118 6.32 -7.22 1.20
N GLY A 119 5.44 -6.36 0.69
CA GLY A 119 3.98 -6.46 0.87
C GLY A 119 3.29 -7.08 -0.35
N HIS A 120 2.42 -8.06 -0.12
CA HIS A 120 1.49 -8.57 -1.14
C HIS A 120 0.15 -7.86 -1.02
N MET A 121 -0.18 -7.02 -2.00
CA MET A 121 -1.32 -6.12 -1.93
C MET A 121 -2.59 -6.68 -2.58
N ARG A 122 -2.54 -7.86 -3.21
CA ARG A 122 -3.72 -8.54 -3.75
C ARG A 122 -3.82 -10.00 -3.28
N PRO A 123 -3.89 -10.25 -1.96
CA PRO A 123 -3.99 -11.60 -1.43
C PRO A 123 -5.23 -12.32 -1.96
N ALA A 124 -5.06 -13.58 -2.33
CA ALA A 124 -6.14 -14.52 -2.61
C ALA A 124 -6.73 -15.11 -1.32
N SER A 125 -5.91 -15.27 -0.27
CA SER A 125 -6.40 -15.75 1.02
C SER A 125 -7.50 -14.83 1.58
N ARG A 126 -8.51 -15.44 2.18
CA ARG A 126 -9.60 -14.75 2.91
C ARG A 126 -9.68 -15.29 4.33
N GLY A 127 -9.74 -14.37 5.28
CA GLY A 127 -9.85 -14.68 6.70
C GLY A 127 -11.28 -14.57 7.23
N SER A 128 -11.41 -14.64 8.54
CA SER A 128 -12.65 -14.39 9.28
C SER A 128 -12.41 -13.49 10.49
N LEU A 129 -13.44 -12.72 10.83
CA LEU A 129 -13.52 -11.94 12.06
C LEU A 129 -14.87 -12.24 12.69
N THR A 130 -14.87 -12.76 13.92
CA THR A 130 -16.10 -13.14 14.63
C THR A 130 -16.08 -12.67 16.08
N LEU A 131 -17.26 -12.47 16.66
CA LEU A 131 -17.38 -12.13 18.06
C LEU A 131 -17.00 -13.33 18.93
N ALA A 132 -16.13 -13.11 19.91
CA ALA A 132 -15.84 -14.09 20.95
C ALA A 132 -16.92 -14.11 22.06
N SER A 133 -17.66 -13.00 22.20
CA SER A 133 -18.55 -12.70 23.31
C SER A 133 -19.59 -11.64 22.90
N PRO A 134 -20.77 -11.57 23.54
CA PRO A 134 -21.69 -10.44 23.39
C PRO A 134 -21.18 -9.13 24.04
N ASP A 135 -20.16 -9.17 24.90
CA ASP A 135 -19.52 -7.95 25.44
C ASP A 135 -18.58 -7.33 24.40
N PRO A 136 -18.85 -6.10 23.89
CA PRO A 136 -18.03 -5.47 22.85
C PRO A 136 -16.63 -5.07 23.33
N LYS A 137 -16.33 -5.18 24.63
CA LYS A 137 -14.98 -4.94 25.18
C LYS A 137 -14.07 -6.16 25.06
N VAL A 138 -14.64 -7.34 24.82
CA VAL A 138 -13.85 -8.56 24.61
C VAL A 138 -13.30 -8.53 23.18
N PRO A 139 -11.97 -8.67 22.99
CA PRO A 139 -11.39 -8.71 21.65
C PRO A 139 -12.05 -9.78 20.77
N PRO A 140 -12.31 -9.50 19.49
CA PRO A 140 -12.88 -10.47 18.57
C PRO A 140 -11.87 -11.60 18.27
N LEU A 141 -12.40 -12.71 17.76
CA LEU A 141 -11.57 -13.76 17.16
C LEU A 141 -11.24 -13.34 15.73
N ILE A 142 -9.95 -13.29 15.41
CA ILE A 142 -9.45 -12.92 14.09
C ILE A 142 -8.58 -14.06 13.58
N ASP A 143 -8.93 -14.59 12.41
CA ASP A 143 -8.11 -15.54 11.66
C ASP A 143 -7.91 -15.02 10.24
N PHE A 144 -6.73 -14.48 9.95
CA PHE A 144 -6.40 -13.96 8.63
C PHE A 144 -6.21 -15.06 7.57
N ARG A 145 -5.92 -16.29 7.99
CA ARG A 145 -5.50 -17.40 7.11
C ARG A 145 -4.38 -16.99 6.14
N TYR A 146 -3.34 -16.30 6.65
CA TYR A 146 -2.19 -15.91 5.83
C TYR A 146 -1.58 -17.12 5.13
N LEU A 147 -1.21 -16.95 3.85
CA LEU A 147 -0.60 -17.98 3.00
C LEU A 147 -1.46 -19.24 2.81
N HIS A 148 -2.76 -19.20 3.08
CA HIS A 148 -3.66 -20.33 2.84
C HIS A 148 -3.76 -20.66 1.36
N GLU A 149 -3.89 -19.64 0.52
CA GLU A 149 -3.84 -19.79 -0.93
C GLU A 149 -2.39 -19.81 -1.40
N GLY A 150 -2.03 -20.83 -2.20
CA GLY A 150 -0.66 -21.00 -2.67
C GLY A 150 -0.15 -19.87 -3.56
N HIS A 151 -1.05 -19.08 -4.16
CA HIS A 151 -0.69 -17.88 -4.93
C HIS A 151 0.01 -16.83 -4.06
N ASP A 152 -0.46 -16.60 -2.83
CA ASP A 152 0.09 -15.58 -1.94
C ASP A 152 1.55 -15.84 -1.60
N LEU A 153 1.88 -17.12 -1.34
CA LEU A 153 3.26 -17.53 -1.08
C LEU A 153 4.15 -17.33 -2.31
N ARG A 154 3.68 -17.69 -3.51
CA ARG A 154 4.47 -17.50 -4.74
C ARG A 154 4.74 -16.02 -5.01
N ALA A 155 3.74 -15.16 -4.80
CA ALA A 155 3.91 -13.73 -4.99
C ALA A 155 4.95 -13.14 -4.01
N LEU A 156 4.89 -13.53 -2.73
CA LEU A 156 5.89 -13.09 -1.74
C LEU A 156 7.30 -13.64 -2.03
N VAL A 157 7.42 -14.88 -2.50
CA VAL A 157 8.71 -15.44 -2.97
C VAL A 157 9.28 -14.60 -4.11
N SER A 158 8.46 -14.23 -5.09
CA SER A 158 8.84 -13.33 -6.19
C SER A 158 9.31 -11.97 -5.68
N GLY A 159 8.57 -11.34 -4.76
CA GLY A 159 8.95 -10.07 -4.16
C GLY A 159 10.26 -10.15 -3.35
N VAL A 160 10.51 -11.25 -2.64
CA VAL A 160 11.79 -11.46 -1.93
C VAL A 160 12.95 -11.62 -2.92
N ARG A 161 12.76 -12.30 -4.06
CA ARG A 161 13.77 -12.37 -5.12
C ARG A 161 14.15 -10.98 -5.62
N HIS A 162 13.16 -10.15 -5.92
CA HIS A 162 13.40 -8.77 -6.34
C HIS A 162 14.12 -7.95 -5.27
N ALA A 163 13.75 -8.09 -3.99
CA ALA A 163 14.44 -7.43 -2.89
C ALA A 163 15.92 -7.87 -2.79
N LEU A 164 16.21 -9.16 -2.97
CA LEU A 164 17.58 -9.69 -2.99
C LEU A 164 18.38 -9.16 -4.18
N GLU A 165 17.78 -9.10 -5.38
CA GLU A 165 18.40 -8.52 -6.57
C GLU A 165 18.76 -7.03 -6.36
N ILE A 166 17.82 -6.25 -5.80
CA ILE A 166 18.05 -4.83 -5.49
C ILE A 166 19.20 -4.68 -4.48
N SER A 167 19.23 -5.53 -3.44
CA SER A 167 20.27 -5.49 -2.40
C SER A 167 21.69 -5.76 -2.92
N GLU A 168 21.80 -6.42 -4.08
CA GLU A 168 23.07 -6.78 -4.72
C GLU A 168 23.55 -5.74 -5.76
N THR A 169 22.79 -4.66 -5.97
CA THR A 169 23.20 -3.56 -6.85
C THR A 169 24.35 -2.75 -6.24
N THR A 170 25.11 -2.07 -7.11
CA THR A 170 26.28 -1.28 -6.68
C THR A 170 25.94 -0.12 -5.75
N ALA A 171 24.69 0.35 -5.77
CA ALA A 171 24.20 1.42 -4.91
C ALA A 171 24.24 1.06 -3.41
N PHE A 172 24.24 -0.25 -3.08
CA PHE A 172 24.29 -0.74 -1.70
C PHE A 172 25.69 -1.17 -1.25
N ASP A 173 26.72 -1.09 -2.10
CA ASP A 173 28.08 -1.57 -1.81
C ASP A 173 28.65 -0.98 -0.51
N GLU A 174 28.48 0.32 -0.30
CA GLU A 174 29.02 1.04 0.86
C GLU A 174 28.20 0.84 2.14
N TRP A 175 26.94 0.41 1.99
CA TRP A 175 25.98 0.31 3.10
C TRP A 175 25.78 -1.13 3.58
N ARG A 176 26.00 -2.13 2.73
CA ARG A 176 25.77 -3.53 3.07
C ARG A 176 26.91 -4.07 3.95
N GLY A 177 26.55 -4.59 5.12
CA GLY A 177 27.49 -5.30 6.00
C GLY A 177 27.88 -6.71 5.51
N GLY A 178 27.27 -7.17 4.41
CA GLY A 178 27.48 -8.50 3.83
C GLY A 178 26.31 -8.87 2.91
N ARG A 179 26.42 -10.02 2.24
CA ARG A 179 25.33 -10.56 1.40
C ARG A 179 24.25 -11.20 2.29
N HIS A 180 22.99 -11.02 1.92
CA HIS A 180 21.90 -11.72 2.61
C HIS A 180 22.02 -13.24 2.40
N PRO A 181 21.76 -14.11 3.40
CA PRO A 181 21.93 -15.56 3.27
C PRO A 181 21.05 -16.24 2.21
N LEU A 182 20.03 -15.55 1.71
CA LEU A 182 19.14 -16.03 0.65
C LEU A 182 19.58 -15.63 -0.76
N VAL A 183 20.65 -14.83 -0.91
CA VAL A 183 21.19 -14.52 -2.24
C VAL A 183 21.61 -15.82 -2.92
N GLY A 184 21.00 -16.11 -4.08
CA GLY A 184 21.23 -17.35 -4.84
C GLY A 184 20.49 -18.59 -4.30
N ALA A 185 19.60 -18.44 -3.32
CA ALA A 185 18.78 -19.54 -2.82
C ALA A 185 17.68 -19.96 -3.81
N ASP A 186 17.22 -21.21 -3.68
CA ASP A 186 16.07 -21.73 -4.42
C ASP A 186 14.72 -21.24 -3.84
N ASP A 187 13.64 -21.50 -4.58
CA ASP A 187 12.29 -21.05 -4.20
C ASP A 187 11.82 -21.71 -2.91
N GLU A 188 12.21 -22.97 -2.66
CA GLU A 188 11.86 -23.70 -1.45
C GLU A 188 12.47 -23.04 -0.21
N ARG A 189 13.73 -22.63 -0.29
CA ARG A 189 14.42 -21.93 0.81
C ARG A 189 13.86 -20.54 1.03
N ILE A 190 13.55 -19.80 -0.04
CA ILE A 190 12.89 -18.49 0.07
C ILE A 190 11.48 -18.64 0.66
N ALA A 191 10.72 -19.65 0.23
CA ALA A 191 9.39 -19.92 0.75
C ALA A 191 9.40 -20.31 2.24
N ALA A 192 10.44 -21.02 2.70
CA ALA A 192 10.63 -21.30 4.12
C ALA A 192 10.87 -20.01 4.92
N PHE A 193 11.70 -19.10 4.39
CA PHE A 193 11.90 -17.77 4.98
C PHE A 193 10.60 -16.96 5.02
N VAL A 194 9.83 -16.92 3.92
CA VAL A 194 8.55 -16.20 3.87
C VAL A 194 7.60 -16.70 4.95
N ARG A 195 7.49 -18.03 5.15
CA ARG A 195 6.62 -18.59 6.20
C ARG A 195 7.06 -18.22 7.62
N ASP A 196 8.35 -18.07 7.86
CA ASP A 196 8.91 -17.65 9.16
C ASP A 196 8.79 -16.13 9.38
N ALA A 197 8.89 -15.36 8.30
CA ALA A 197 8.99 -13.90 8.34
C ALA A 197 7.64 -13.18 8.17
N VAL A 198 6.63 -13.84 7.58
CA VAL A 198 5.36 -13.18 7.26
C VAL A 198 4.66 -12.65 8.51
N GLN A 199 4.20 -11.42 8.42
CA GLN A 199 3.42 -10.74 9.46
C GLN A 199 2.35 -9.87 8.82
N SER A 200 1.45 -9.33 9.65
CA SER A 200 0.43 -8.40 9.18
C SER A 200 1.07 -7.11 8.67
N TYR A 201 0.64 -6.67 7.48
CA TYR A 201 0.99 -5.37 6.93
C TYR A 201 0.13 -4.22 7.52
N GLY A 202 -0.80 -4.54 8.44
CA GLY A 202 -1.63 -3.54 9.11
C GLY A 202 -2.82 -3.00 8.30
N HIS A 203 -3.06 -3.51 7.09
CA HIS A 203 -4.12 -3.03 6.18
C HIS A 203 -5.29 -4.01 6.04
N ALA A 204 -5.91 -4.45 7.14
CA ALA A 204 -7.09 -5.31 7.06
C ALA A 204 -8.27 -4.59 6.37
N ALA A 205 -9.00 -5.31 5.50
CA ALA A 205 -10.12 -4.78 4.73
C ALA A 205 -11.15 -5.88 4.40
N GLY A 206 -12.36 -5.49 3.99
CA GLY A 206 -13.36 -6.41 3.43
C GLY A 206 -14.21 -7.21 4.42
N SER A 207 -14.13 -6.95 5.73
CA SER A 207 -14.95 -7.64 6.75
C SER A 207 -16.44 -7.30 6.69
N CYS A 208 -16.81 -6.17 6.09
CA CYS A 208 -18.19 -5.74 5.83
C CYS A 208 -18.38 -5.40 4.35
N ARG A 209 -17.84 -6.26 3.46
CA ARG A 209 -17.78 -6.09 2.01
C ARG A 209 -19.04 -5.46 1.39
N MET A 210 -18.80 -4.46 0.54
CA MET A 210 -19.80 -3.87 -0.34
C MET A 210 -20.09 -4.78 -1.56
N GLY A 211 -21.34 -4.84 -1.98
CA GLY A 211 -21.73 -5.52 -3.22
C GLY A 211 -23.24 -5.73 -3.34
N VAL A 212 -23.64 -6.51 -4.34
CA VAL A 212 -25.05 -6.78 -4.70
C VAL A 212 -25.40 -8.27 -4.61
N ASP A 213 -24.49 -9.07 -4.10
CA ASP A 213 -24.66 -10.51 -3.91
C ASP A 213 -24.93 -10.87 -2.45
N SER A 214 -25.25 -12.15 -2.22
CA SER A 214 -25.61 -12.67 -0.90
C SER A 214 -24.47 -12.69 0.13
N LEU A 215 -23.23 -12.44 -0.28
CA LEU A 215 -22.08 -12.36 0.62
C LEU A 215 -21.76 -10.91 1.03
N SER A 216 -22.52 -9.94 0.52
CA SER A 216 -22.29 -8.52 0.76
C SER A 216 -23.01 -8.07 2.03
N VAL A 217 -22.32 -7.27 2.85
CA VAL A 217 -22.87 -6.70 4.09
C VAL A 217 -23.49 -5.34 3.84
N VAL A 218 -22.90 -4.55 2.95
CA VAL A 218 -23.44 -3.26 2.52
C VAL A 218 -23.72 -3.24 1.02
N ASP A 219 -24.69 -2.43 0.61
CA ASP A 219 -24.97 -2.15 -0.81
C ASP A 219 -23.97 -1.13 -1.40
N PRO A 220 -23.98 -0.87 -2.73
CA PRO A 220 -23.11 0.14 -3.36
C PRO A 220 -23.28 1.58 -2.84
N GLU A 221 -24.33 1.84 -2.06
CA GLU A 221 -24.53 3.09 -1.35
C GLU A 221 -24.13 3.00 0.12
N LEU A 222 -23.35 1.99 0.50
CA LEU A 222 -22.83 1.77 1.86
C LEU A 222 -23.90 1.48 2.92
N ARG A 223 -25.15 1.18 2.51
CA ARG A 223 -26.24 0.87 3.44
C ARG A 223 -26.15 -0.57 3.87
N VAL A 224 -26.28 -0.84 5.17
CA VAL A 224 -26.26 -2.21 5.70
C VAL A 224 -27.52 -2.94 5.22
N GLN A 225 -27.31 -4.09 4.57
CA GLN A 225 -28.41 -4.85 4.01
C GLN A 225 -29.35 -5.36 5.12
N GLY A 226 -30.66 -5.16 4.95
CA GLY A 226 -31.68 -5.56 5.92
C GLY A 226 -31.86 -4.62 7.12
N LEU A 227 -31.07 -3.54 7.24
CA LEU A 227 -31.20 -2.55 8.31
C LEU A 227 -31.43 -1.15 7.77
N ALA A 228 -32.48 -0.48 8.25
CA ALA A 228 -32.75 0.91 7.91
C ALA A 228 -31.88 1.86 8.75
N GLY A 229 -31.41 2.95 8.13
CA GLY A 229 -30.71 4.02 8.83
C GLY A 229 -29.28 3.70 9.29
N LEU A 230 -28.69 2.60 8.82
CA LEU A 230 -27.31 2.20 9.16
C LEU A 230 -26.43 2.10 7.91
N ARG A 231 -25.22 2.66 7.99
CA ARG A 231 -24.17 2.58 6.97
C ARG A 231 -22.83 2.23 7.59
N VAL A 232 -21.93 1.67 6.79
CA VAL A 232 -20.51 1.45 7.15
C VAL A 232 -19.64 2.21 6.13
N ALA A 233 -18.66 2.98 6.60
CA ALA A 233 -17.90 3.90 5.75
C ALA A 233 -16.40 3.90 6.09
N ASP A 234 -15.82 2.70 6.18
CA ASP A 234 -14.39 2.49 6.45
C ASP A 234 -13.83 1.39 5.52
N ALA A 235 -12.59 0.95 5.76
CA ALA A 235 -11.93 -0.07 4.93
C ALA A 235 -12.63 -1.45 4.93
N SER A 236 -13.52 -1.73 5.88
CA SER A 236 -14.25 -2.99 5.93
C SER A 236 -15.18 -3.17 4.73
N VAL A 237 -15.62 -2.09 4.08
CA VAL A 237 -16.54 -2.17 2.93
C VAL A 237 -15.84 -2.47 1.61
N MET A 238 -14.51 -2.37 1.56
CA MET A 238 -13.74 -2.67 0.35
C MET A 238 -14.00 -4.12 -0.10
N PRO A 239 -14.56 -4.37 -1.30
CA PRO A 239 -14.81 -5.74 -1.75
C PRO A 239 -13.51 -6.55 -1.92
N GLU A 240 -12.47 -5.85 -2.38
CA GLU A 240 -11.09 -6.28 -2.38
C GLU A 240 -10.23 -5.15 -1.85
N ILE A 241 -9.14 -5.48 -1.16
CA ILE A 241 -8.17 -4.48 -0.73
C ILE A 241 -7.55 -3.78 -1.96
N VAL A 242 -7.32 -2.47 -1.84
CA VAL A 242 -6.66 -1.68 -2.88
C VAL A 242 -5.18 -2.05 -3.01
N SER A 243 -4.62 -1.90 -4.22
CA SER A 243 -3.21 -2.21 -4.50
C SER A 243 -2.26 -1.08 -4.07
N THR A 244 -2.42 -0.58 -2.85
CA THR A 244 -1.57 0.41 -2.16
C THR A 244 -1.97 0.50 -0.68
N ASN A 245 -1.37 1.41 0.09
CA ASN A 245 -1.74 1.68 1.47
C ASN A 245 -3.21 2.14 1.57
N THR A 246 -3.97 1.58 2.51
CA THR A 246 -5.44 1.70 2.54
C THR A 246 -5.96 3.04 3.05
N ASN A 247 -5.10 3.88 3.65
CA ASN A 247 -5.53 5.13 4.28
C ASN A 247 -6.27 6.06 3.31
N ALA A 248 -5.69 6.33 2.14
CA ALA A 248 -6.30 7.22 1.15
C ALA A 248 -7.66 6.66 0.67
N ALA A 249 -7.75 5.35 0.47
CA ALA A 249 -9.02 4.71 0.08
C ALA A 249 -10.07 4.79 1.19
N ALA A 250 -9.69 4.62 2.46
CA ALA A 250 -10.60 4.77 3.60
C ALA A 250 -11.15 6.21 3.70
N VAL A 251 -10.30 7.23 3.52
CA VAL A 251 -10.72 8.64 3.48
C VAL A 251 -11.71 8.86 2.32
N MET A 252 -11.40 8.36 1.13
CA MET A 252 -12.31 8.48 -0.04
C MET A 252 -13.67 7.81 0.18
N ILE A 253 -13.71 6.66 0.86
CA ILE A 253 -14.97 6.00 1.25
C ILE A 253 -15.77 6.90 2.21
N ALA A 254 -15.11 7.51 3.19
CA ALA A 254 -15.75 8.41 4.15
C ALA A 254 -16.30 9.68 3.47
N GLU A 255 -15.54 10.30 2.57
CA GLU A 255 -16.00 11.44 1.77
C GLU A 255 -17.22 11.06 0.92
N LYS A 256 -17.18 9.90 0.25
CA LYS A 256 -18.34 9.42 -0.51
C LYS A 256 -19.56 9.18 0.38
N ALA A 257 -19.38 8.65 1.58
CA ALA A 257 -20.46 8.46 2.54
C ALA A 257 -21.08 9.81 2.98
N SER A 258 -20.24 10.83 3.20
CA SER A 258 -20.68 12.20 3.52
C SER A 258 -21.56 12.78 2.42
N ASP A 259 -21.14 12.66 1.15
CA ASP A 259 -21.94 13.09 -0.01
C ASP A 259 -23.29 12.39 -0.08
N LEU A 260 -23.30 11.05 0.07
CA LEU A 260 -24.53 10.27 0.04
C LEU A 260 -25.51 10.66 1.17
N LEU A 261 -25.00 10.94 2.38
CA LEU A 261 -25.81 11.40 3.50
C LEU A 261 -26.38 12.80 3.27
N ARG A 262 -25.65 13.67 2.55
CA ARG A 262 -26.08 15.02 2.18
C ARG A 262 -26.98 15.06 0.94
N GLY A 263 -27.20 13.91 0.28
CA GLY A 263 -27.93 13.84 -0.98
C GLY A 263 -27.19 14.49 -2.16
N LEU A 264 -25.86 14.63 -2.06
CA LEU A 264 -25.02 15.11 -3.14
C LEU A 264 -24.79 13.94 -4.12
N THR A 265 -25.46 13.98 -5.27
CA THR A 265 -25.16 13.05 -6.36
C THR A 265 -23.84 13.45 -7.00
N SER A 266 -22.95 12.48 -7.24
CA SER A 266 -21.81 12.67 -8.14
C SER A 266 -22.37 13.25 -9.44
N ALA A 267 -21.97 14.47 -9.79
CA ALA A 267 -22.54 15.21 -10.92
C ALA A 267 -22.47 14.32 -12.16
N SER A 268 -23.64 13.91 -12.65
CA SER A 268 -23.78 13.14 -13.88
C SER A 268 -23.03 13.87 -15.00
N ALA A 269 -22.05 13.19 -15.60
CA ALA A 269 -21.47 13.59 -16.88
C ALA A 269 -22.48 13.34 -18.01
#